data_AF-A0A7C4R8Z5-F1
#
_entry.id   AF-A0A7C4R8Z5-F1
#
_cell.length_a   1.000
_cell.length_b   1.000
_cell.length_c   1.000
_cell.angle_alpha   90.00
_cell.angle_beta   90.00
_cell.angle_gamma   90.00
#
_symmetry.space_group_name_H-M   'P 1'
#
loop_
_entity.id
_entity.type
_entity.pdbx_description
1 polymer ?
#
loop_
_entity_poly.entity_id
_entity_poly.type
_entity_poly.pdbx_seq_one_letter_code
_entity_poly.pdbx_strand_id
1 'polypeptide(L)'
;MEIKVEPLIWKKKEKRKSEAKNPRMSLIIVLIPRMMLDAIDDLVHDEVFSSRAETIRASIMLMLIELRKLKKRRWAYRTPGSPNTKCRQMEE
;
A
#
# COMPACT_ATOMS: atom_id res chain seq x y z
N MET A 1 -23.81 -5.87 12.67
CA MET A 1 -22.99 -4.98 11.82
C MET A 1 -21.88 -5.86 11.25
N GLU A 2 -22.14 -6.49 10.10
CA GLU A 2 -21.22 -7.46 9.49
C GLU A 2 -20.17 -6.70 8.66
N ILE A 3 -18.89 -6.85 9.02
CA ILE A 3 -17.78 -6.32 8.23
C ILE A 3 -17.49 -7.33 7.13
N LYS A 4 -18.05 -7.08 5.94
CA LYS A 4 -17.70 -7.84 4.73
C LYS A 4 -16.31 -7.43 4.26
N VAL A 5 -15.32 -8.30 4.50
CA VAL A 5 -13.98 -8.14 3.94
C VAL A 5 -13.96 -8.86 2.60
N GLU A 6 -14.09 -8.10 1.50
CA GLU A 6 -13.98 -8.68 0.16
C GLU A 6 -12.49 -8.98 -0.16
N PRO A 7 -12.18 -10.16 -0.73
CA PRO A 7 -10.83 -10.50 -1.11
C PRO A 7 -10.37 -9.63 -2.29
N LEU A 8 -9.30 -8.86 -2.07
CA LEU A 8 -8.66 -8.02 -3.09
C LEU A 8 -7.97 -8.88 -4.15
N ILE A 9 -8.72 -9.30 -5.18
CA ILE A 9 -8.19 -9.98 -6.36
C ILE A 9 -7.34 -8.99 -7.17
N TRP A 10 -6.01 -9.15 -7.09
CA TRP A 10 -5.04 -8.28 -7.76
C TRP A 10 -5.02 -8.51 -9.27
N LYS A 11 -5.70 -7.64 -10.06
CA LYS A 11 -5.49 -7.59 -11.51
C LYS A 11 -4.15 -6.91 -11.82
N LYS A 12 -3.16 -7.72 -12.17
CA LYS A 12 -1.78 -7.33 -12.51
C LYS A 12 -1.74 -6.48 -13.80
N LYS A 13 -1.69 -5.15 -13.67
CA LYS A 13 -1.21 -4.26 -14.72
C LYS A 13 -0.11 -3.36 -14.17
N GLU A 14 1.16 -3.68 -14.42
CA GLU A 14 2.19 -2.65 -14.57
C GLU A 14 3.43 -3.17 -15.31
N LYS A 15 3.75 -2.53 -16.46
CA LYS A 15 5.06 -2.61 -17.11
C LYS A 15 6.01 -1.67 -16.35
N ARG A 16 6.82 -2.21 -15.44
CA ARG A 16 8.02 -1.51 -14.93
C ARG A 16 9.23 -2.02 -15.69
N LYS A 17 10.06 -1.08 -16.15
CA LYS A 17 11.31 -1.31 -16.88
C LYS A 17 12.14 -2.38 -16.16
N SER A 18 12.50 -3.39 -16.95
CA SER A 18 13.20 -4.61 -16.60
C SER A 18 14.68 -4.34 -16.33
N GLU A 19 15.08 -4.24 -15.06
CA GLU A 19 16.50 -4.40 -14.70
C GLU A 19 16.64 -4.95 -13.28
N ALA A 20 16.29 -6.24 -13.13
CA ALA A 20 16.91 -7.19 -12.20
C ALA A 20 16.37 -8.57 -12.57
N LYS A 21 17.17 -9.35 -13.31
CA LYS A 21 16.83 -10.69 -13.84
C LYS A 21 16.61 -11.78 -12.77
N ASN A 22 16.61 -11.44 -11.48
CA ASN A 22 16.18 -12.32 -10.40
C ASN A 22 15.70 -11.46 -9.21
N PRO A 23 14.53 -11.73 -8.61
CA PRO A 23 14.16 -11.09 -7.36
C PRO A 23 15.10 -11.57 -6.26
N ARG A 24 16.15 -10.80 -5.96
CA ARG A 24 17.03 -11.09 -4.83
C ARG A 24 16.21 -10.97 -3.54
N MET A 25 15.96 -12.09 -2.89
CA MET A 25 15.39 -12.10 -1.54
C MET A 25 16.49 -11.78 -0.54
N SER A 26 16.23 -10.84 0.35
CA SER A 26 17.13 -10.51 1.46
C SER A 26 16.50 -10.99 2.76
N LEU A 27 17.29 -11.65 3.60
CA LEU A 27 16.89 -11.98 4.96
C LEU A 27 17.13 -10.78 5.86
N ILE A 28 16.14 -10.41 6.66
CA ILE A 28 16.23 -9.34 7.65
C ILE A 28 15.81 -9.88 9.01
N ILE A 29 16.45 -9.36 10.06
CA ILE A 29 16.08 -9.64 11.45
C ILE A 29 15.53 -8.33 12.04
N VAL A 30 14.35 -8.39 12.64
CA VAL A 30 13.68 -7.24 13.24
C VAL A 30 13.31 -7.53 14.68
N LEU A 31 13.42 -6.52 15.53
CA LEU A 31 12.91 -6.54 16.90
C LEU A 31 11.54 -5.86 16.89
N ILE A 32 10.51 -6.57 17.31
CA ILE A 32 9.14 -6.05 17.41
C ILE A 32 8.56 -6.35 18.80
N PRO A 33 7.61 -5.53 19.29
CA PRO A 33 6.89 -5.82 20.52
C PRO A 33 6.19 -7.17 20.47
N ARG A 34 6.18 -7.90 21.59
CA ARG A 34 5.61 -9.25 21.66
C ARG A 34 4.14 -9.29 21.23
N MET A 35 3.35 -8.32 21.69
CA MET A 35 1.93 -8.19 21.29
C MET A 35 1.72 -8.07 19.78
N MET A 36 2.65 -7.48 19.04
CA MET A 36 2.55 -7.39 17.58
C MET A 36 2.90 -8.72 16.92
N LEU A 37 3.87 -9.45 17.48
CA LEU A 37 4.20 -10.78 17.00
C LEU A 37 3.02 -11.73 17.20
N ASP A 38 2.39 -11.69 18.37
CA ASP A 38 1.21 -12.52 18.67
C ASP A 38 0.06 -12.20 17.69
N ALA A 39 -0.22 -10.91 17.42
CA ALA A 39 -1.22 -10.53 16.42
C ALA A 39 -0.87 -10.97 14.98
N ILE A 40 0.41 -11.04 14.62
CA ILE A 40 0.85 -11.60 13.33
C ILE A 40 0.64 -13.12 13.31
N ASP A 41 0.89 -13.78 14.44
CA ASP A 41 0.72 -15.22 14.59
C ASP A 41 -0.74 -15.63 14.48
N ASP A 42 -1.66 -14.86 15.07
CA ASP A 42 -3.11 -15.07 14.93
C ASP A 42 -3.53 -15.02 13.45
N LEU A 43 -3.01 -14.07 12.67
CA LEU A 43 -3.31 -13.96 11.24
C LEU A 43 -2.81 -15.15 10.41
N VAL A 44 -1.71 -15.78 10.84
CA VAL A 44 -1.18 -16.99 10.17
C VAL A 44 -1.96 -18.22 10.62
N HIS A 45 -2.29 -18.30 11.92
CA HIS A 45 -3.09 -19.38 12.49
C HIS A 45 -4.49 -19.44 11.86
N ASP A 46 -5.11 -18.28 11.62
CA ASP A 46 -6.43 -18.16 11.00
C ASP A 46 -6.39 -18.31 9.47
N GLU A 47 -5.27 -18.78 8.91
CA GLU A 47 -5.04 -19.03 7.48
C GLU A 47 -5.23 -17.81 6.56
N VAL A 48 -5.24 -16.59 7.12
CA VAL A 48 -5.31 -15.34 6.34
C VAL A 48 -4.03 -15.17 5.51
N PHE A 49 -2.89 -15.61 6.06
CA PHE A 49 -1.60 -15.63 5.37
C PHE A 49 -0.88 -16.96 5.60
N SER A 50 -0.09 -17.39 4.61
CA SER A 50 0.66 -18.65 4.69
C SER A 50 1.88 -18.60 5.62
N SER A 51 2.38 -17.39 5.93
CA SER A 51 3.57 -17.21 6.77
C SER A 51 3.70 -15.80 7.32
N ARG A 52 4.40 -15.64 8.45
CA ARG A 52 4.75 -14.34 9.05
C ARG A 52 5.43 -13.40 8.05
N ALA A 53 6.33 -13.94 7.23
CA ALA A 53 7.05 -13.19 6.22
C ALA A 53 6.13 -12.70 5.08
N GLU A 54 5.10 -13.46 4.73
CA GLU A 54 4.06 -13.01 3.80
C GLU A 54 3.23 -11.88 4.40
N THR A 55 2.77 -12.02 5.64
CA THR A 55 2.02 -10.97 6.36
C THR A 55 2.79 -9.65 6.35
N ILE A 56 4.07 -9.68 6.76
CA ILE A 56 4.93 -8.49 6.78
C ILE A 56 5.12 -7.90 5.38
N ARG A 57 5.37 -8.73 4.35
CA ARG A 57 5.49 -8.25 2.96
C ARG A 57 4.21 -7.58 2.48
N ALA A 58 3.05 -8.15 2.78
CA ALA A 58 1.75 -7.60 2.41
C ALA A 58 1.51 -6.24 3.09
N SER A 59 1.76 -6.13 4.39
CA SER A 59 1.65 -4.86 5.13
C SER A 59 2.56 -3.77 4.56
N ILE A 60 3.82 -4.10 4.26
CA ILE A 60 4.77 -3.15 3.64
C ILE A 60 4.26 -2.70 2.28
N MET A 61 3.76 -3.62 1.44
CA MET A 61 3.22 -3.27 0.13
C MET A 61 2.01 -2.33 0.25
N LEU A 62 1.08 -2.60 1.16
CA LEU A 62 -0.07 -1.73 1.42
C LEU A 62 0.36 -0.33 1.87
N MET A 63 1.30 -0.23 2.81
CA MET A 63 1.86 1.04 3.25
C MET A 63 2.53 1.82 2.11
N LEU A 64 3.28 1.14 1.23
CA LEU A 64 3.92 1.76 0.07
C LEU A 64 2.89 2.25 -0.96
N ILE A 65 1.80 1.50 -1.17
CA ILE A 65 0.70 1.92 -2.05
C ILE A 65 0.03 3.17 -1.49
N GLU A 66 -0.28 3.19 -0.20
CA GLU A 66 -0.92 4.33 0.44
C GLU A 66 -0.03 5.57 0.43
N LEU A 67 1.27 5.40 0.70
CA LEU A 67 2.25 6.46 0.60
C LEU A 67 2.31 7.05 -0.82
N ARG A 68 2.19 6.23 -1.88
CA ARG A 68 2.13 6.72 -3.26
C ARG A 68 0.85 7.54 -3.51
N LYS A 69 -0.30 7.14 -2.96
CA LYS A 69 -1.55 7.91 -3.08
C LYS A 69 -1.42 9.27 -2.38
N LEU A 70 -0.88 9.29 -1.17
CA LEU A 70 -0.64 10.51 -0.40
C LEU A 70 0.35 11.45 -1.11
N LYS A 71 1.43 10.90 -1.71
CA LYS A 71 2.34 11.67 -2.56
C LYS A 71 1.60 12.27 -3.76
N LYS A 72 0.84 11.49 -4.53
CA LYS A 72 0.07 12.02 -5.67
C LYS A 72 -0.85 13.19 -5.26
N ARG A 73 -1.57 13.06 -4.14
CA ARG A 73 -2.40 14.14 -3.58
C ARG A 73 -1.56 15.36 -3.22
N ARG A 74 -0.45 15.19 -2.49
CA ARG A 74 0.45 16.28 -2.09
C ARG A 74 0.99 17.09 -3.29
N TRP A 75 1.24 16.44 -4.43
CA TRP A 75 1.72 17.12 -5.64
C TRP A 75 0.61 17.86 -6.39
N ALA A 76 -0.66 17.47 -6.24
CA ALA A 76 -1.80 18.18 -6.83
C ALA A 76 -2.03 19.58 -6.22
N TYR A 77 -1.53 19.84 -5.01
CA TYR A 77 -1.66 21.14 -4.33
C TYR A 77 -0.37 21.98 -4.36
N ARG A 78 0.74 21.43 -4.89
CA ARG A 78 2.07 22.06 -4.81
C ARG A 78 2.61 22.56 -6.15
N THR A 79 1.91 22.33 -7.25
CA THR A 79 2.16 23.04 -8.51
C THR A 79 1.54 24.44 -8.43
N PRO A 80 2.32 25.53 -8.50
CA PRO A 80 1.76 26.83 -8.80
C PRO A 80 1.24 26.77 -10.23
N GLY A 81 -0.09 26.68 -10.40
CA GLY A 81 -0.75 26.60 -11.70
C GLY A 81 -1.57 25.35 -11.99
N SER A 82 -2.24 24.73 -10.99
CA SER A 82 -3.26 23.71 -11.27
C SER A 82 -4.54 24.37 -11.83
N PRO A 83 -5.17 23.84 -12.89
CA PRO A 83 -6.08 24.60 -13.77
C PRO A 83 -7.52 24.75 -13.24
N ASN A 84 -7.76 24.52 -11.95
CA ASN A 84 -9.13 24.49 -11.44
C ASN A 84 -9.61 25.83 -10.86
N THR A 85 -9.02 26.94 -11.32
CA THR A 85 -9.72 28.22 -11.44
C THR A 85 -10.44 28.26 -12.77
N LYS A 86 -11.51 27.46 -12.92
CA LYS A 86 -12.61 27.97 -13.73
C LYS A 86 -13.20 29.11 -12.93
N CYS A 87 -12.85 30.31 -13.38
CA CYS A 87 -13.54 31.55 -13.13
C CYS A 87 -15.05 31.27 -13.05
N ARG A 88 -15.62 31.43 -11.85
CA ARG A 88 -17.00 31.88 -11.72
C ARG A 88 -16.92 33.37 -11.40
N GLN A 89 -16.40 34.11 -12.38
CA GLN A 89 -16.70 35.52 -12.57
C GLN A 89 -17.66 35.57 -13.76
N MET A 90 -18.63 36.47 -13.70
CA MET A 90 -19.87 36.54 -14.50
C MET A 90 -20.96 35.61 -13.95
N GLU A 91 -22.14 36.07 -13.58
CA GLU A 91 -22.88 37.25 -14.04
C GLU A 91 -23.52 38.02 -12.88
N GLU A 92 -23.53 39.34 -13.05
CA GLU A 92 -24.42 40.30 -12.37
C GLU A 92 -25.91 39.91 -12.51
#